data_AF-A0ABD0ZHI2-F1
#
_entry.id   AF-A0ABD0ZHI2-F1
#
_cell.length_a   1.000
_cell.length_b   1.000
_cell.length_c   1.000
_cell.angle_alpha   90.00
_cell.angle_beta   90.00
_cell.angle_gamma   90.00
#
_symmetry.space_group_name_H-M   'P 1'
#
loop_
_entity.id
_entity.type
_entity.pdbx_description
1 polymer ?
#
loop_
_entity_poly.entity_id
_entity_poly.type
_entity_poly.pdbx_seq_one_letter_code
_entity_poly.pdbx_strand_id
1 'polypeptide(L)'
;MGSALATLCGQAYGAGPLEMMGIYLKRSWIILNSCALLLCLFYIFSTPLLSLLGQSPEISKAAGKLSLWMIPQLFAYAVNFATAKFLQVNGTVVQTCVLLFMIYRTNWNREVRSTVTCLRTKDRHWQMLE
;
A
#
# COMPACT_ATOMS: atom_id res chain seq x y z
N MET A 1 0.54 -3.54 -10.38
CA MET A 1 1.46 -3.38 -9.22
C MET A 1 0.65 -3.23 -7.90
N GLY A 2 -0.25 -4.17 -7.58
CA GLY A 2 -1.08 -4.12 -6.36
C GLY A 2 -0.77 -5.24 -5.36
N SER A 3 -0.31 -6.39 -5.84
CA SER A 3 -0.18 -7.64 -5.07
C SER A 3 0.97 -7.62 -4.05
N ALA A 4 2.15 -7.11 -4.44
CA ALA A 4 3.29 -6.99 -3.52
C ALA A 4 3.02 -6.02 -2.36
N LEU A 5 2.07 -5.10 -2.57
CA LEU A 5 1.79 -4.01 -1.67
C LEU A 5 0.87 -4.43 -0.54
N ALA A 6 -0.10 -5.31 -0.83
CA ALA A 6 -0.87 -6.01 0.19
C ALA A 6 0.05 -6.85 1.11
N THR A 7 1.06 -7.50 0.55
CA THR A 7 2.05 -8.28 1.32
C THR A 7 2.90 -7.40 2.23
N LEU A 8 3.41 -6.26 1.72
CA LEU A 8 4.17 -5.30 2.53
C LEU A 8 3.32 -4.67 3.65
N CYS A 9 2.06 -4.35 3.37
CA CYS A 9 1.12 -3.90 4.40
C CYS A 9 0.89 -4.97 5.47
N GLY A 10 0.78 -6.25 5.07
CA GLY A 10 0.69 -7.39 5.99
C GLY A 10 1.96 -7.62 6.81
N GLN A 11 3.15 -7.35 6.25
CA GLN A 11 4.42 -7.45 6.97
C GLN A 11 4.67 -6.28 7.94
N ALA A 12 4.34 -5.05 7.55
CA ALA A 12 4.41 -3.88 8.44
C ALA A 12 3.39 -3.97 9.59
N TYR A 13 2.27 -4.67 9.36
CA TYR A 13 1.23 -4.93 10.36
C TYR A 13 1.67 -5.79 11.54
N GLY A 14 2.61 -6.70 11.31
CA GLY A 14 3.06 -7.65 12.34
C GLY A 14 4.10 -7.07 13.32
N ALA A 15 4.64 -5.86 13.06
CA ALA A 15 5.92 -5.45 13.63
C ALA A 15 5.89 -4.33 14.71
N GLY A 16 4.74 -3.75 15.10
CA GLY A 16 4.72 -2.83 16.26
C GLY A 16 3.53 -1.86 16.38
N PRO A 17 3.53 -1.02 17.45
CA PRO A 17 2.46 -0.05 17.72
C PRO A 17 2.36 1.04 16.64
N LEU A 18 1.14 1.50 16.37
CA LEU A 18 0.78 2.47 15.32
C LEU A 18 1.60 3.78 15.34
N GLU A 19 2.13 4.16 16.50
CA GLU A 19 3.02 5.31 16.66
C GLU A 19 4.31 5.20 15.83
N MET A 20 4.87 4.00 15.71
CA MET A 20 6.10 3.77 14.93
C MET A 20 5.87 4.07 13.45
N MET A 21 4.69 3.76 12.89
CA MET A 21 4.38 4.03 11.48
C MET A 21 4.45 5.51 11.11
N GLY A 22 4.09 6.41 12.02
CA GLY A 22 4.19 7.86 11.78
C GLY A 22 5.64 8.34 11.60
N ILE A 23 6.57 7.75 12.35
CA ILE A 23 8.01 8.06 12.24
C ILE A 23 8.57 7.49 10.93
N TYR A 24 8.16 6.28 10.54
CA TYR A 24 8.52 5.68 9.25
C TYR A 24 7.98 6.50 8.07
N LEU A 25 6.79 7.08 8.19
CA LEU A 25 6.22 7.93 7.15
C LEU A 25 7.07 9.18 6.93
N LYS A 26 7.40 9.91 8.00
CA LYS A 26 8.21 11.13 7.91
C LYS A 26 9.58 10.83 7.29
N ARG A 27 10.22 9.72 7.67
CA ARG A 27 11.48 9.26 7.06
C ARG A 27 11.32 8.90 5.58
N SER A 28 10.28 8.16 5.24
CA SER A 28 10.00 7.77 3.84
C SER A 28 9.72 8.98 2.96
N TRP A 29 9.02 9.99 3.49
CA TRP A 29 8.72 11.21 2.76
C TRP A 29 9.97 12.03 2.43
N ILE A 30 10.94 12.08 3.35
CA ILE A 30 12.26 12.69 3.12
C ILE A 30 13.03 11.92 2.03
N ILE A 31 13.03 10.58 2.10
CA ILE A 31 13.73 9.73 1.12
C ILE A 31 13.12 9.91 -0.28
N LEU A 32 11.79 9.91 -0.42
CA LEU A 32 11.13 10.09 -1.71
C LEU A 32 11.39 11.49 -2.31
N ASN A 33 11.33 12.55 -1.50
CA ASN A 33 11.66 13.89 -1.97
C ASN A 33 13.14 14.01 -2.38
N SER A 34 14.04 13.39 -1.62
CA SER A 34 15.47 13.38 -1.96
C SER A 34 15.74 12.64 -3.27
N CYS A 35 15.07 11.50 -3.49
CA CYS A 35 15.18 10.75 -4.74
C CYS A 35 14.58 11.52 -5.93
N ALA A 36 13.45 12.21 -5.73
CA ALA A 36 12.85 13.09 -6.73
C ALA A 36 13.77 14.27 -7.10
N LEU A 37 14.50 14.83 -6.12
CA LEU A 37 15.49 15.87 -6.35
C LEU A 37 16.67 15.36 -7.20
N LEU A 38 17.19 14.16 -6.92
CA LEU A 38 18.25 13.54 -7.72
C LEU A 38 17.80 13.26 -9.16
N LEU A 39 16.57 12.77 -9.34
CA LEU A 39 15.97 12.58 -10.67
C LEU A 39 15.80 13.91 -11.41
N CYS A 40 15.44 14.98 -10.71
CA CYS A 40 15.33 16.32 -11.28
C CYS A 40 16.67 16.80 -11.86
N LEU A 41 17.79 16.54 -11.17
CA LEU A 41 19.13 16.84 -11.70
C LEU A 41 19.41 16.05 -12.99
N PHE A 42 19.04 14.78 -13.04
CA PHE A 42 19.15 13.95 -14.24
C PHE A 42 18.34 14.50 -15.42
N TYR A 43 17.12 15.00 -15.17
CA TYR A 43 16.28 15.61 -16.20
C TYR A 43 16.88 16.89 -16.80
N ILE A 44 17.58 17.70 -15.98
CA ILE A 44 18.28 18.90 -16.47
C ILE A 44 19.44 18.52 -17.40
N PHE A 45 20.16 17.44 -17.09
CA PHE A 45 21.24 16.91 -17.92
C PHE A 45 20.74 16.03 -19.09
N SER A 46 19.44 15.78 -19.23
CA SER A 46 18.89 14.91 -20.28
C SER A 46 19.14 15.46 -21.70
N THR A 47 19.11 16.78 -21.87
CA THR A 47 19.30 17.43 -23.18
C THR A 47 20.73 17.19 -23.74
N PRO A 48 21.81 17.48 -23.00
CA PRO A 48 23.15 17.15 -23.48
C PRO A 48 23.38 15.63 -23.58
N LEU A 49 22.75 14.82 -22.72
CA LEU A 49 22.87 13.35 -22.78
C LEU A 49 22.31 12.77 -24.09
N LEU A 50 21.13 13.23 -24.53
CA LEU A 50 20.53 12.82 -25.81
C LEU A 50 21.35 13.31 -27.02
N SER A 51 21.93 14.52 -26.90
CA SER A 51 22.80 15.05 -27.97
C SER A 51 24.10 14.25 -28.10
N LEU A 52 24.59 13.66 -27.01
CA LEU A 52 25.79 12.81 -26.99
C LEU A 52 25.54 11.42 -27.61
N LEU A 53 24.30 10.93 -27.57
CA LEU A 53 23.87 9.67 -28.17
C LEU A 53 23.66 9.76 -29.70
N GLY A 54 23.97 10.89 -30.32
CA GLY A 54 23.90 11.08 -31.78
C GLY A 54 22.51 11.43 -32.31
N GLN A 55 21.57 11.85 -31.44
CA GLN A 55 20.22 12.23 -31.84
C GLN A 55 20.18 13.66 -32.42
N SER A 56 19.25 13.94 -33.34
CA SER A 56 19.20 15.26 -33.98
C SER A 56 18.96 16.38 -32.95
N PRO A 57 19.61 17.56 -33.11
CA PRO A 57 19.55 18.64 -32.13
C PRO A 57 18.15 19.21 -31.92
N GLU A 58 17.25 19.10 -32.92
CA GLU A 58 15.84 19.44 -32.78
C GLU A 58 15.09 18.49 -31.83
N ILE A 59 15.29 17.18 -31.97
CA ILE A 59 14.65 16.17 -31.11
C ILE A 59 15.17 16.30 -29.68
N SER A 60 16.47 16.53 -29.50
CA SER A 60 17.06 16.73 -28.17
C SER A 60 16.49 17.96 -27.45
N LYS A 61 16.37 19.11 -28.15
CA LYS A 61 15.74 20.32 -27.57
C LYS A 61 14.26 20.10 -27.22
N ALA A 62 13.51 19.41 -28.07
CA ALA A 62 12.11 19.09 -27.79
C ALA A 62 11.97 18.16 -26.56
N ALA A 63 12.80 17.13 -26.46
CA ALA A 63 12.84 16.19 -25.34
C ALA A 63 13.27 16.86 -24.02
N GLY A 64 14.24 17.78 -24.07
CA GLY A 64 14.65 18.58 -22.93
C GLY A 64 13.55 19.52 -22.42
N LYS A 65 12.82 20.17 -23.34
CA LYS A 65 11.68 21.03 -22.99
C LYS A 65 10.52 20.24 -22.37
N LEU A 66 10.22 19.05 -22.90
CA LEU A 66 9.23 18.12 -22.34
C LEU A 66 9.66 17.65 -20.94
N SER A 67 10.93 17.30 -20.78
CA SER A 67 11.52 16.87 -19.51
C SER A 67 11.37 17.92 -18.41
N LEU A 68 11.62 19.19 -18.70
CA LEU A 68 11.40 20.31 -17.78
C LEU A 68 9.92 20.44 -17.35
N TRP A 69 8.99 20.25 -18.29
CA TRP A 69 7.55 20.24 -17.99
C TRP A 69 7.09 19.05 -17.15
N MET A 70 7.84 17.94 -17.14
CA MET A 70 7.54 16.76 -16.33
C MET A 70 8.04 16.86 -14.88
N ILE A 71 8.95 17.80 -14.57
CA ILE A 71 9.50 17.97 -13.22
C ILE A 71 8.40 18.21 -12.16
N PRO A 72 7.46 19.16 -12.34
CA PRO A 72 6.39 19.39 -11.36
C PRO A 72 5.50 18.16 -11.17
N GLN A 73 5.22 17.44 -12.27
CA GLN A 73 4.42 16.22 -12.25
C GLN A 73 5.12 15.12 -11.43
N LEU A 74 6.44 15.00 -11.50
CA LEU A 74 7.22 14.03 -10.74
C LEU A 74 7.10 14.24 -9.22
N PHE A 75 7.22 15.49 -8.76
CA PHE A 75 7.06 15.83 -7.34
C PHE A 75 5.63 15.57 -6.86
N ALA A 76 4.63 15.95 -7.66
CA ALA A 76 3.23 15.66 -7.35
C ALA A 76 2.99 14.14 -7.21
N TYR A 77 3.57 13.33 -8.10
CA TYR A 77 3.48 11.87 -8.00
C TYR A 77 4.20 11.30 -6.77
N ALA A 78 5.38 11.80 -6.42
CA ALA A 78 6.12 11.34 -5.25
C ALA A 78 5.34 11.57 -3.95
N VAL A 79 4.72 12.75 -3.80
CA VAL A 79 3.88 13.08 -2.65
C VAL A 79 2.58 12.28 -2.66
N ASN A 80 1.88 12.20 -3.79
CA ASN A 80 0.64 11.43 -3.91
C ASN A 80 0.85 9.95 -3.60
N PHE A 81 1.95 9.37 -4.09
CA PHE A 81 2.29 7.98 -3.84
C PHE A 81 2.55 7.74 -2.34
N ALA A 82 3.34 8.58 -1.67
CA ALA A 82 3.59 8.46 -0.23
C ALA A 82 2.29 8.58 0.59
N THR A 83 1.47 9.58 0.30
CA THR A 83 0.21 9.84 1.01
C THR A 83 -0.81 8.72 0.82
N ALA A 84 -0.96 8.21 -0.41
CA ALA A 84 -1.88 7.12 -0.71
C ALA A 84 -1.51 5.83 0.05
N LYS A 85 -0.21 5.54 0.17
CA LYS A 85 0.28 4.37 0.93
C LYS A 85 0.03 4.51 2.42
N PHE A 86 0.22 5.70 2.96
CA PHE A 86 -0.10 5.96 4.36
C PHE A 86 -1.58 5.75 4.66
N LEU A 87 -2.45 6.35 3.85
CA LEU A 87 -3.89 6.27 4.08
C LEU A 87 -4.40 4.82 3.95
N GLN A 88 -3.86 4.07 3.01
CA GLN A 88 -4.18 2.66 2.82
C GLN A 88 -3.86 1.82 4.06
N VAL A 89 -2.67 1.99 4.66
CA VAL A 89 -2.31 1.21 5.85
C VAL A 89 -3.19 1.58 7.05
N ASN A 90 -3.46 2.88 7.27
CA ASN A 90 -4.35 3.31 8.35
C ASN A 90 -5.77 2.75 8.20
N GLY A 91 -6.31 2.73 6.98
CA GLY A 91 -7.63 2.15 6.71
C GLY A 91 -7.69 0.65 7.01
N THR A 92 -6.65 -0.09 6.61
CA THR A 92 -6.55 -1.52 6.95
C THR A 92 -6.48 -1.71 8.47
N VAL A 93 -5.67 -0.93 9.20
CA VAL A 93 -5.54 -0.97 10.68
C VAL A 93 -6.89 -0.95 11.36
N VAL A 94 -7.69 0.06 11.06
CA VAL A 94 -9.00 0.22 11.66
C VAL A 94 -9.89 -0.98 11.33
N GLN A 95 -9.85 -1.46 10.09
CA GLN A 95 -10.61 -2.64 9.67
C GLN A 95 -10.21 -3.89 10.46
N THR A 96 -8.93 -4.17 10.68
CA THR A 96 -8.51 -5.34 11.48
C THR A 96 -8.86 -5.19 12.95
N CYS A 97 -8.73 -3.98 13.52
CA CYS A 97 -9.17 -3.72 14.90
C CYS A 97 -10.67 -3.95 15.07
N VAL A 98 -11.50 -3.52 14.11
CA VAL A 98 -12.95 -3.76 14.12
C VAL A 98 -13.26 -5.25 14.01
N LEU A 99 -12.58 -5.99 13.12
CA LEU A 99 -12.75 -7.44 13.01
C LEU A 99 -12.35 -8.17 14.28
N LEU A 100 -11.22 -7.82 14.90
CA LEU A 100 -10.78 -8.39 16.17
C LEU A 100 -11.73 -8.06 17.31
N PHE A 101 -12.23 -6.82 17.38
CA PHE A 101 -13.24 -6.43 18.35
C PHE A 101 -14.54 -7.22 18.16
N MET A 102 -14.99 -7.37 16.91
CA MET A 102 -16.15 -8.18 16.58
C MET A 102 -15.93 -9.62 16.99
N ILE A 103 -14.80 -10.24 16.65
CA ILE A 103 -14.45 -11.62 17.06
C ILE A 103 -14.42 -11.76 18.59
N TYR A 104 -13.83 -10.80 19.31
CA TYR A 104 -13.79 -10.83 20.77
C TYR A 104 -15.18 -10.70 21.39
N ARG A 105 -16.05 -9.88 20.79
CA ARG A 105 -17.45 -9.72 21.22
C ARG A 105 -18.32 -10.91 20.83
N THR A 106 -17.99 -11.59 19.74
CA THR A 106 -18.68 -12.80 19.29
C THR A 106 -18.26 -13.95 20.18
N ASN A 107 -19.11 -14.30 21.14
CA ASN A 107 -18.88 -15.42 22.04
C ASN A 107 -18.97 -16.73 21.27
N TRP A 108 -17.85 -17.14 20.67
CA TRP A 108 -17.70 -18.35 19.85
C TRP A 108 -18.23 -19.60 20.56
N ASN A 109 -18.10 -19.59 21.89
CA ASN A 109 -18.55 -20.69 22.74
C ASN A 109 -20.10 -20.83 22.74
N ARG A 110 -20.85 -19.75 22.52
CA ARG A 110 -22.31 -19.78 22.33
C ARG A 110 -22.68 -20.22 20.92
N GLU A 111 -21.98 -19.71 19.90
CA GLU A 111 -22.21 -20.05 18.49
C GLU A 111 -21.99 -21.54 18.22
N VAL A 112 -20.84 -22.07 18.67
CA VAL A 112 -20.49 -23.49 18.54
C VAL A 112 -21.46 -24.38 19.29
N ARG A 113 -21.91 -23.98 20.49
CA ARG A 113 -22.93 -24.74 21.24
C ARG A 113 -24.25 -24.82 20.49
N SER A 114 -24.70 -23.74 19.85
CA SER A 114 -25.91 -23.76 19.01
C SER A 114 -25.78 -24.73 17.84
N THR A 115 -24.62 -24.72 17.15
CA THR A 115 -24.36 -25.61 16.02
C THR A 115 -24.25 -27.07 16.44
N VAL A 116 -23.56 -27.38 17.55
CA VAL A 116 -23.42 -28.74 18.09
C VAL A 116 -24.77 -29.31 18.53
N THR A 117 -25.65 -28.49 19.09
CA THR A 117 -26.99 -28.93 19.54
C THR A 117 -27.87 -29.30 18.34
N CYS A 118 -27.83 -28.49 17.27
CA CYS A 118 -28.55 -28.74 16.01
C CYS A 118 -28.05 -30.02 15.30
N LEU A 119 -26.74 -30.26 15.29
CA LEU A 119 -26.17 -31.49 14.73
C LEU A 119 -26.61 -32.72 15.53
N ARG A 120 -26.57 -32.65 16.87
CA ARG A 120 -26.96 -33.77 17.74
C ARG A 120 -28.46 -34.11 17.66
N THR A 121 -29.34 -33.13 17.44
CA THR A 121 -30.77 -33.41 17.20
C THR A 121 -30.99 -34.05 15.84
N LYS A 122 -30.25 -33.62 14.81
CA LYS A 122 -30.35 -34.18 13.47
C LYS A 122 -29.85 -35.64 13.41
N ASP A 123 -28.73 -35.95 14.05
CA ASP A 123 -28.20 -37.32 14.19
C ASP A 123 -29.22 -38.27 14.85
N ARG A 124 -29.85 -37.81 15.94
CA ARG A 124 -30.84 -38.61 16.67
C ARG A 124 -32.10 -38.90 15.85
N HIS A 125 -32.47 -37.99 14.95
CA HIS A 125 -33.59 -38.17 14.03
C HIS A 125 -33.28 -39.21 12.95
N TRP A 126 -32.06 -39.21 12.40
CA TRP A 126 -31.65 -40.21 11.40
C TRP A 126 -31.64 -41.63 11.98
N GLN A 127 -31.18 -41.81 13.22
CA GLN A 127 -31.21 -43.12 13.89
C GLN A 127 -32.61 -43.66 14.23
N MET A 128 -33.66 -42.84 14.19
CA MET A 128 -35.04 -43.31 14.36
C MET A 128 -35.70 -43.74 13.04
N LEU A 129 -35.04 -43.45 11.92
CA LEU A 129 -35.52 -43.78 10.57
C LEU A 129 -34.86 -45.04 9.98
N GLU A 130 -33.92 -45.65 10.72
CA GLU A 130 -33.32 -46.97 10.44
C GLU A 130 -33.89 -48.02 11.40
#